data_AF-A0A5J5F2C2-F1
#
_entry.id   AF-A0A5J5F2C2-F1
#
_cell.length_a   1.000
_cell.length_b   1.000
_cell.length_c   1.000
_cell.angle_alpha   90.00
_cell.angle_beta   90.00
_cell.angle_gamma   90.00
#
_symmetry.space_group_name_H-M   'P 1'
#
loop_
_entity.id
_entity.type
_entity.pdbx_description
1 polymer ?
#
loop_
_entity_poly.entity_id
_entity_poly.type
_entity_poly.pdbx_seq_one_letter_code
_entity_poly.pdbx_strand_id
1 'polypeptide(L)'
;MSTTINPILTSLDVASLNFTQNCTAVGELFGAQSKSEFTTDITPNFLQLGLPAEYRDSFSDSDLQTYIDDYLYRPGSNFTRAMGQGKVSDARNVCSKEICQTAYGSFTGNPDIAGIGMMVAYGLQIVLFTVGCFIHFVGYIIKKKLKGSRSHLPLGLLEGARPIFLDTTIGFSIPMSIATMIFAASAQNLYELAFATIVPIISAAPAIPTVASGLGCRGCRPRREPLMERPQCRPGCRAAMERPRFRFLLAALTAVLGAGGAGAASIVGLVDRTKYPDYRCDAQFFGTDGTLIFMGVFPLIYLACSIPHLVCVAYLVYGKVGFGPGRQKIWEKAAASFIFISIVYGWCGLIILMLLRIGLHKMAGADYSENQWGFGQIVAVGLWLPVFVEWVYIRCL
;
A
#
# COMPACT_ATOMS: atom_id res chain seq x y z
N MET A 1 8.92 -49.15 -23.62
CA MET A 1 10.04 -49.20 -24.58
C MET A 1 11.20 -48.45 -23.94
N SER A 2 12.37 -49.06 -23.77
CA SER A 2 13.55 -48.30 -23.33
C SER A 2 14.06 -47.46 -24.48
N THR A 3 13.78 -46.16 -24.45
CA THR A 3 14.42 -45.18 -25.32
C THR A 3 15.89 -45.11 -24.92
N THR A 4 16.78 -45.42 -25.85
CA THR A 4 18.23 -45.37 -25.59
C THR A 4 18.63 -43.90 -25.65
N ILE A 5 19.07 -43.33 -24.52
CA ILE A 5 19.52 -41.92 -24.47
C ILE A 5 20.71 -41.76 -25.42
N ASN A 6 20.70 -40.70 -26.22
CA ASN A 6 21.81 -40.37 -27.10
C ASN A 6 23.11 -40.22 -26.27
N PRO A 7 24.19 -40.96 -26.59
CA PRO A 7 25.42 -40.95 -25.79
C PRO A 7 26.07 -39.55 -25.73
N ILE A 8 25.88 -38.73 -26.77
CA ILE A 8 26.39 -37.35 -26.84
C ILE A 8 25.76 -36.50 -25.73
N LEU A 9 24.43 -36.60 -25.54
CA LEU A 9 23.70 -35.90 -24.47
C LEU A 9 24.21 -36.30 -23.08
N THR A 10 24.48 -37.60 -22.86
CA THR A 10 25.00 -38.08 -21.56
C THR A 10 26.45 -37.66 -21.30
N SER A 11 27.22 -37.36 -22.34
CA SER A 11 28.60 -36.88 -22.24
C SER A 11 28.71 -35.36 -22.04
N LEU A 12 27.61 -34.62 -22.26
CA LEU A 12 27.61 -33.18 -22.19
C LEU A 12 27.70 -32.73 -20.73
N ASP A 13 28.77 -32.00 -20.39
CA ASP A 13 28.89 -31.41 -19.06
C ASP A 13 27.90 -30.25 -18.93
N VAL A 14 27.06 -30.28 -17.90
CA VAL A 14 26.11 -29.20 -17.57
C VAL A 14 26.85 -27.86 -17.39
N ALA A 15 28.12 -27.89 -16.95
CA ALA A 15 28.95 -26.68 -16.85
C ALA A 15 29.31 -26.07 -18.21
N SER A 16 29.23 -26.83 -19.31
CA SER A 16 29.50 -26.31 -20.66
C SER A 16 28.32 -25.52 -21.24
N LEU A 17 27.10 -25.77 -20.75
CA LEU A 17 25.88 -25.09 -21.18
C LEU A 17 25.98 -23.58 -20.93
N ASN A 18 25.49 -22.77 -21.87
CA ASN A 18 25.46 -21.32 -21.75
C ASN A 18 24.03 -20.78 -21.87
N PHE A 19 23.35 -20.68 -20.73
CA PHE A 19 21.98 -20.18 -20.66
C PHE A 19 21.86 -18.66 -20.79
N THR A 20 22.96 -17.89 -20.84
CA THR A 20 22.90 -16.43 -20.98
C THR A 20 22.56 -15.96 -22.40
N GLN A 21 22.48 -16.88 -23.36
CA GLN A 21 22.28 -16.53 -24.77
C GLN A 21 20.84 -16.11 -25.10
N ASN A 22 19.85 -16.59 -24.33
CA ASN A 22 18.44 -16.25 -24.54
C ASN A 22 17.75 -16.02 -23.19
N CYS A 23 17.79 -14.78 -22.73
CA CYS A 23 17.23 -14.38 -21.46
C CYS A 23 15.70 -14.51 -21.39
N THR A 24 14.99 -14.49 -22.52
CA THR A 24 13.54 -14.71 -22.57
C THR A 24 13.19 -16.12 -22.12
N ALA A 25 13.87 -17.14 -22.67
CA ALA A 25 13.61 -18.54 -22.29
C ALA A 25 14.03 -18.86 -20.85
N VAL A 26 15.10 -18.23 -20.37
CA VAL A 26 15.47 -18.29 -18.94
C VAL A 26 14.34 -17.73 -18.08
N GLY A 27 13.73 -16.62 -18.51
CA GLY A 27 12.57 -16.05 -17.85
C GLY A 27 11.32 -16.93 -17.87
N GLU A 28 11.04 -17.59 -19.00
CA GLU A 28 9.93 -18.56 -19.11
C GLU A 28 10.12 -19.73 -18.14
N LEU A 29 11.34 -20.29 -18.07
CA LEU A 29 11.65 -21.38 -17.14
C LEU A 29 11.45 -20.96 -15.68
N PHE A 30 12.03 -19.82 -15.28
CA PHE A 30 11.88 -19.35 -13.90
C PHE A 30 10.43 -18.93 -13.59
N GLY A 31 9.71 -18.40 -14.56
CA GLY A 31 8.27 -18.13 -14.46
C GLY A 31 7.46 -19.40 -14.21
N ALA A 32 7.67 -20.44 -15.02
CA ALA A 32 7.03 -21.74 -14.85
C ALA A 32 7.36 -22.37 -13.49
N GLN A 33 8.64 -22.31 -13.08
CA GLN A 33 9.08 -22.79 -11.77
C GLN A 33 8.37 -22.05 -10.63
N SER A 34 8.20 -20.73 -10.74
CA SER A 34 7.54 -19.92 -9.72
C SER A 34 6.06 -20.25 -9.55
N LYS A 35 5.38 -20.64 -10.63
CA LYS A 35 3.95 -21.00 -10.64
C LYS A 35 3.68 -22.42 -10.18
N SER A 36 4.71 -23.21 -9.86
CA SER A 36 4.61 -24.67 -9.68
C SER A 36 4.01 -25.42 -10.90
N GLU A 37 3.92 -24.74 -12.04
CA GLU A 37 3.45 -25.26 -13.32
C GLU A 37 4.68 -25.70 -14.12
N PHE A 38 5.43 -26.67 -13.59
CA PHE A 38 6.53 -27.24 -14.34
C PHE A 38 5.95 -28.14 -15.44
N THR A 39 5.58 -27.54 -16.56
CA THR A 39 5.11 -28.27 -17.74
C THR A 39 6.31 -28.92 -18.42
N THR A 40 6.14 -30.15 -18.89
CA THR A 40 7.16 -30.90 -19.64
C THR A 40 7.73 -30.09 -20.80
N ASP A 41 6.92 -29.25 -21.44
CA ASP A 41 7.25 -28.63 -22.73
C ASP A 41 8.22 -27.43 -22.64
N ILE A 42 8.35 -26.78 -21.47
CA ILE A 42 9.21 -25.59 -21.31
C ILE A 42 10.69 -26.00 -21.19
N THR A 43 10.94 -27.25 -20.78
CA THR A 43 12.27 -27.72 -20.40
C THR A 43 13.16 -28.08 -21.62
N PRO A 44 12.64 -28.72 -22.69
CA PRO A 44 13.41 -28.99 -23.91
C PRO A 44 13.92 -27.72 -24.60
N ASN A 45 13.05 -26.74 -24.82
CA ASN A 45 13.44 -25.46 -25.45
C ASN A 45 14.53 -24.73 -24.64
N PHE A 46 14.40 -24.71 -23.31
CA PHE A 46 15.40 -24.11 -22.44
C PHE A 46 16.76 -24.81 -22.56
N LEU A 47 16.78 -26.15 -22.56
CA LEU A 47 18.01 -26.92 -22.74
C LEU A 47 18.62 -26.70 -24.11
N GLN A 48 17.81 -26.72 -25.16
CA GLN A 48 18.24 -26.50 -26.54
C GLN A 48 18.95 -25.15 -26.70
N LEU A 49 18.45 -24.10 -26.03
CA LEU A 49 19.06 -22.77 -26.04
C LEU A 49 20.39 -22.70 -25.27
N GLY A 50 20.55 -23.54 -24.24
CA GLY A 50 21.79 -23.67 -23.49
C GLY A 50 22.88 -24.47 -24.21
N LEU A 51 22.53 -25.28 -25.22
CA LEU A 51 23.49 -26.09 -25.97
C LEU A 51 24.46 -25.23 -26.79
N PRO A 52 25.71 -25.68 -26.98
CA PRO A 52 26.61 -25.09 -27.97
C PRO A 52 25.95 -25.07 -29.36
N ALA A 53 26.27 -24.06 -30.17
CA ALA A 53 25.64 -23.85 -31.48
C ALA A 53 25.73 -25.10 -32.40
N GLU A 54 26.80 -25.87 -32.28
CA GLU A 54 27.03 -27.13 -33.02
C GLU A 54 25.96 -28.20 -32.74
N TYR A 55 25.34 -28.18 -31.56
CA TYR A 55 24.41 -29.22 -31.10
C TYR A 55 22.95 -28.76 -31.04
N ARG A 56 22.66 -27.49 -31.30
CA ARG A 56 21.32 -26.91 -31.11
C ARG A 56 20.24 -27.62 -31.93
N ASP A 57 20.58 -28.02 -33.15
CA ASP A 57 19.64 -28.68 -34.08
C ASP A 57 19.86 -30.21 -34.14
N SER A 58 20.76 -30.75 -33.31
CA SER A 58 21.14 -32.17 -33.36
C SER A 58 20.22 -33.10 -32.56
N PHE A 59 19.33 -32.55 -31.74
CA PHE A 59 18.48 -33.32 -30.83
C PHE A 59 17.01 -32.96 -31.03
N SER A 60 16.15 -33.97 -31.02
CA SER A 60 14.70 -33.75 -31.03
C SER A 60 14.20 -33.34 -29.63
N ASP A 61 13.03 -32.70 -29.56
CA ASP A 61 12.39 -32.37 -28.27
C ASP A 61 12.20 -33.63 -27.41
N SER A 62 11.92 -34.78 -28.01
CA SER A 62 11.83 -36.06 -27.29
C SER A 62 13.17 -36.55 -26.72
N ASP A 63 14.29 -36.29 -27.40
CA ASP A 63 15.62 -36.66 -26.89
C ASP A 63 15.98 -35.79 -25.68
N LEU A 64 15.69 -34.48 -25.78
CA LEU A 64 15.91 -33.53 -24.71
C LEU A 64 15.01 -33.84 -23.51
N GLN A 65 13.74 -34.14 -23.74
CA GLN A 65 12.81 -34.54 -22.68
C GLN A 65 13.26 -35.82 -21.97
N THR A 66 13.69 -36.84 -22.71
CA THR A 66 14.23 -38.07 -22.12
C THR A 66 15.48 -37.77 -21.28
N TYR A 67 16.36 -36.89 -21.76
CA TYR A 67 17.54 -36.46 -20.99
C TYR A 67 17.15 -35.73 -19.69
N ILE A 68 16.14 -34.87 -19.73
CA ILE A 68 15.61 -34.19 -18.53
C ILE A 68 15.11 -35.22 -17.52
N ASP A 69 14.23 -36.11 -17.95
CA ASP A 69 13.52 -37.02 -17.06
C ASP A 69 14.46 -38.07 -16.46
N ASP A 70 15.33 -38.68 -17.27
CA ASP A 70 16.19 -39.78 -16.85
C ASP A 70 17.50 -39.33 -16.19
N TYR A 71 18.05 -38.18 -16.60
CA TYR A 71 19.37 -37.72 -16.16
C TYR A 71 19.29 -36.52 -15.20
N LEU A 72 18.48 -35.51 -15.51
CA LEU A 72 18.41 -34.30 -14.69
C LEU A 72 17.52 -34.46 -13.46
N TYR A 73 16.34 -35.08 -13.59
CA TYR A 73 15.37 -35.21 -12.50
C TYR A 73 15.68 -36.33 -11.49
N ARG A 74 16.72 -37.13 -11.74
CA ARG A 74 17.08 -38.23 -10.84
C ARG A 74 17.48 -37.70 -9.46
N PRO A 75 16.84 -38.13 -8.35
CA PRO A 75 17.17 -37.65 -7.01
C PRO A 75 18.66 -37.86 -6.69
N GLY A 76 19.37 -36.77 -6.35
CA GLY A 76 20.82 -36.78 -6.11
C GLY A 76 21.69 -36.53 -7.35
N SER A 77 21.10 -36.19 -8.50
CA SER A 77 21.85 -35.81 -9.71
C SER A 77 22.66 -34.52 -9.49
N ASN A 78 23.70 -34.36 -10.33
CA ASN A 78 24.49 -33.13 -10.41
C ASN A 78 23.64 -31.91 -10.83
N PHE A 79 22.43 -32.11 -11.38
CA PHE A 79 21.62 -31.02 -11.90
C PHE A 79 21.04 -30.11 -10.80
N THR A 80 20.49 -30.65 -9.72
CA THR A 80 20.00 -29.82 -8.60
C THR A 80 21.14 -29.00 -7.99
N ARG A 81 22.36 -29.56 -8.00
CA ARG A 81 23.57 -28.88 -7.56
C ARG A 81 24.07 -27.85 -8.58
N ALA A 82 23.97 -28.12 -9.88
CA ALA A 82 24.33 -27.19 -10.96
C ALA A 82 23.35 -26.01 -11.09
N MET A 83 22.05 -26.26 -10.91
CA MET A 83 21.00 -25.25 -10.76
C MET A 83 21.24 -24.38 -9.51
N GLY A 84 21.78 -24.96 -8.44
CA GLY A 84 22.07 -24.28 -7.20
C GLY A 84 23.42 -23.55 -7.13
N GLN A 85 24.44 -23.96 -7.89
CA GLN A 85 25.84 -23.53 -7.69
C GLN A 85 26.66 -23.30 -8.97
N GLY A 86 26.08 -22.81 -10.06
CA GLY A 86 26.85 -22.56 -11.29
C GLY A 86 26.21 -21.61 -12.29
N LYS A 87 26.44 -21.85 -13.59
CA LYS A 87 26.04 -21.01 -14.73
C LYS A 87 24.54 -20.69 -14.81
N VAL A 88 23.67 -21.48 -14.20
CA VAL A 88 22.24 -21.15 -14.05
C VAL A 88 22.06 -19.94 -13.13
N SER A 89 22.86 -19.82 -12.07
CA SER A 89 22.91 -18.63 -11.22
C SER A 89 23.50 -17.43 -11.96
N ASP A 90 24.50 -17.64 -12.82
CA ASP A 90 25.05 -16.57 -13.66
C ASP A 90 24.01 -16.07 -14.67
N ALA A 91 23.32 -17.00 -15.35
CA ALA A 91 22.20 -16.67 -16.22
C ALA A 91 21.09 -15.95 -15.47
N ARG A 92 20.78 -16.34 -14.23
CA ARG A 92 19.83 -15.60 -13.39
C ARG A 92 20.28 -14.16 -13.14
N ASN A 93 21.56 -13.94 -12.88
CA ASN A 93 22.09 -12.59 -12.64
C ASN A 93 22.09 -11.75 -13.92
N VAL A 94 22.59 -12.31 -15.02
CA VAL A 94 22.69 -11.65 -16.34
C VAL A 94 21.30 -11.36 -16.93
N CYS A 95 20.40 -12.35 -16.89
CA CYS A 95 19.06 -12.28 -17.47
C CYS A 95 17.99 -11.82 -16.47
N SER A 96 18.39 -11.24 -15.35
CA SER A 96 17.47 -10.87 -14.27
C SER A 96 16.31 -10.00 -14.75
N LYS A 97 16.58 -9.03 -15.62
CA LYS A 97 15.55 -8.14 -16.16
C LYS A 97 14.48 -8.89 -16.94
N GLU A 98 14.89 -9.74 -17.88
CA GLU A 98 13.98 -10.55 -18.71
C GLU A 98 13.29 -11.62 -17.88
N ILE A 99 13.98 -12.20 -16.89
CA ILE A 99 13.34 -13.10 -15.93
C ILE A 99 12.20 -12.38 -15.22
N CYS A 100 12.45 -11.16 -14.74
CA CYS A 100 11.41 -10.41 -14.07
C CYS A 100 10.26 -10.03 -15.02
N GLN A 101 10.57 -9.69 -16.28
CA GLN A 101 9.57 -9.36 -17.30
C GLN A 101 8.78 -10.58 -17.77
N THR A 102 9.36 -11.76 -17.89
CA THR A 102 8.65 -12.92 -18.40
C THR A 102 7.93 -13.68 -17.29
N ALA A 103 8.59 -13.87 -16.15
CA ALA A 103 7.98 -14.53 -15.00
C ALA A 103 6.87 -13.67 -14.38
N TYR A 104 7.08 -12.35 -14.35
CA TYR A 104 6.20 -11.41 -13.65
C TYR A 104 5.62 -10.31 -14.53
N GLY A 105 5.95 -10.18 -15.82
CA GLY A 105 5.31 -9.19 -16.70
C GLY A 105 3.89 -9.53 -17.08
N SER A 106 3.39 -10.74 -16.76
CA SER A 106 1.95 -10.99 -16.70
C SER A 106 1.28 -10.22 -15.56
N PHE A 107 2.04 -9.54 -14.70
CA PHE A 107 1.50 -8.63 -13.70
C PHE A 107 0.93 -7.39 -14.38
N THR A 108 -0.38 -7.43 -14.60
CA THR A 108 -1.14 -6.31 -15.13
C THR A 108 -1.35 -5.22 -14.09
N GLY A 109 -1.18 -5.53 -12.81
CA GLY A 109 -1.48 -4.61 -11.71
C GLY A 109 -2.97 -4.45 -11.46
N ASN A 110 -3.32 -3.73 -10.39
CA ASN A 110 -4.71 -3.40 -10.09
C ASN A 110 -4.92 -1.90 -10.30
N PRO A 111 -5.45 -1.48 -11.47
CA PRO A 111 -5.64 -0.08 -11.78
C PRO A 111 -6.63 0.61 -10.81
N ASP A 112 -7.47 -0.12 -10.08
CA ASP A 112 -8.41 0.46 -9.12
C ASP A 112 -7.75 0.82 -7.78
N ILE A 113 -6.51 0.37 -7.53
CA ILE A 113 -5.77 0.66 -6.28
C ILE A 113 -4.52 1.48 -6.56
N ALA A 114 -3.74 1.10 -7.58
CA ALA A 114 -2.45 1.70 -7.90
C ALA A 114 -2.46 2.50 -9.23
N GLY A 115 -3.62 2.56 -9.90
CA GLY A 115 -3.79 3.33 -11.12
C GLY A 115 -3.55 4.83 -10.95
N ILE A 116 -3.28 5.51 -12.07
CA ILE A 116 -2.88 6.92 -12.07
C ILE A 116 -3.92 7.83 -11.39
N GLY A 117 -5.21 7.62 -11.63
CA GLY A 117 -6.24 8.45 -10.98
C GLY A 117 -6.39 8.17 -9.49
N MET A 118 -6.08 6.96 -9.03
CA MET A 118 -5.99 6.68 -7.58
C MET A 118 -4.83 7.40 -6.93
N MET A 119 -3.67 7.45 -7.59
CA MET A 119 -2.52 8.23 -7.12
C MET A 119 -2.86 9.72 -6.99
N VAL A 120 -3.62 10.25 -7.96
CA VAL A 120 -4.15 11.61 -7.88
C VAL A 120 -5.10 11.76 -6.68
N ALA A 121 -6.03 10.83 -6.48
CA ALA A 121 -6.96 10.86 -5.35
C ALA A 121 -6.26 10.81 -3.98
N TYR A 122 -5.25 9.94 -3.80
CA TYR A 122 -4.42 9.91 -2.60
C TYR A 122 -3.64 11.20 -2.39
N GLY A 123 -3.09 11.75 -3.47
CA GLY A 123 -2.40 13.04 -3.45
C GLY A 123 -3.34 14.18 -3.01
N LEU A 124 -4.54 14.26 -3.61
CA LEU A 124 -5.57 15.23 -3.25
C LEU A 124 -5.94 15.12 -1.76
N GLN A 125 -6.17 13.91 -1.28
CA GLN A 125 -6.48 13.66 0.12
C GLN A 125 -5.41 14.24 1.07
N ILE A 126 -4.14 13.91 0.84
CA ILE A 126 -3.03 14.34 1.70
C ILE A 126 -2.80 15.85 1.60
N VAL A 127 -2.87 16.41 0.39
CA VAL A 127 -2.71 17.86 0.17
C VAL A 127 -3.82 18.63 0.87
N LEU A 128 -5.08 18.27 0.67
CA LEU A 128 -6.23 18.93 1.29
C LEU A 128 -6.19 18.81 2.81
N PHE A 129 -5.80 17.64 3.34
CA PHE A 129 -5.61 17.44 4.78
C PHE A 129 -4.52 18.36 5.35
N THR A 130 -3.36 18.40 4.69
CA THR A 130 -2.21 19.23 5.09
C THR A 130 -2.58 20.71 5.09
N VAL A 131 -3.22 21.18 4.01
CA VAL A 131 -3.69 22.57 3.88
C VAL A 131 -4.73 22.89 4.95
N GLY A 132 -5.72 22.02 5.18
CA GLY A 132 -6.73 22.22 6.21
C GLY A 132 -6.13 22.35 7.62
N CYS A 133 -5.16 21.50 7.94
CA CYS A 133 -4.44 21.52 9.21
C CYS A 133 -3.57 22.78 9.36
N PHE A 134 -2.86 23.17 8.32
CA PHE A 134 -2.07 24.40 8.30
C PHE A 134 -2.93 25.63 8.54
N ILE A 135 -4.06 25.75 7.83
CA ILE A 135 -4.94 26.89 7.98
C ILE A 135 -5.56 26.93 9.40
N HIS A 136 -5.98 25.77 9.94
CA HIS A 136 -6.48 25.70 11.31
C HIS A 136 -5.42 26.13 12.34
N PHE A 137 -4.16 25.71 12.16
CA PHE A 137 -3.05 26.11 13.01
C PHE A 137 -2.76 27.61 12.95
N VAL A 138 -2.70 28.19 11.75
CA VAL A 138 -2.53 29.64 11.55
C VAL A 138 -3.68 30.41 12.20
N GLY A 139 -4.92 29.97 11.98
CA GLY A 139 -6.10 30.56 12.59
C GLY A 139 -6.08 30.52 14.12
N TYR A 140 -5.58 29.42 14.71
CA TYR A 140 -5.37 29.31 16.14
C TYR A 140 -4.33 30.31 16.66
N ILE A 141 -3.20 30.47 15.98
CA ILE A 141 -2.15 31.45 16.36
C ILE A 141 -2.70 32.88 16.28
N ILE A 142 -3.38 33.23 15.19
CA ILE A 142 -3.95 34.56 14.98
C ILE A 142 -4.97 34.88 16.07
N LYS A 143 -5.90 33.96 16.37
CA LYS A 143 -6.91 34.12 17.43
C LYS A 143 -6.29 34.30 18.82
N LYS A 144 -5.17 33.63 19.09
CA LYS A 144 -4.44 33.78 20.35
C LYS A 144 -3.75 35.15 20.47
N LYS A 145 -3.21 35.67 19.37
CA LYS A 145 -2.56 36.99 19.31
C LYS A 145 -3.58 38.14 19.35
N LEU A 146 -4.69 38.01 18.63
CA LEU A 146 -5.75 39.03 18.52
C LEU A 146 -6.77 38.96 19.67
N LYS A 147 -6.38 38.52 20.87
CA LYS A 147 -7.23 38.49 22.08
C LYS A 147 -7.76 39.90 22.39
N GLY A 148 -8.86 40.30 21.76
CA GLY A 148 -9.48 41.61 21.97
C GLY A 148 -10.13 42.21 20.72
N SER A 149 -9.68 41.86 19.52
CA SER A 149 -10.28 42.39 18.29
C SER A 149 -11.31 41.42 17.73
N ARG A 150 -12.54 41.92 17.47
CA ARG A 150 -13.55 41.23 16.63
C ARG A 150 -13.02 41.18 15.19
N SER A 151 -11.94 40.42 14.96
CA SER A 151 -11.47 40.21 13.61
C SER A 151 -12.50 39.32 12.92
N HIS A 152 -13.19 39.89 11.92
CA HIS A 152 -13.98 39.19 10.89
C HIS A 152 -13.08 38.33 9.98
N LEU A 153 -12.01 37.75 10.54
CA LEU A 153 -11.09 36.91 9.80
C LEU A 153 -11.92 35.79 9.14
N PRO A 154 -11.63 35.41 7.88
CA PRO A 154 -12.35 34.36 7.14
C PRO A 154 -12.22 32.95 7.76
N LEU A 155 -11.93 32.83 9.05
CA LEU A 155 -11.97 31.60 9.81
C LEU A 155 -13.34 30.90 9.73
N GLY A 156 -14.42 31.68 9.51
CA GLY A 156 -15.75 31.14 9.23
C GLY A 156 -15.80 30.28 7.94
N LEU A 157 -14.98 30.59 6.95
CA LEU A 157 -14.88 29.84 5.68
C LEU A 157 -14.42 28.41 5.92
N LEU A 158 -13.47 28.21 6.82
CA LEU A 158 -12.98 26.87 7.19
C LEU A 158 -13.96 26.12 8.07
N GLU A 159 -14.73 26.84 8.89
CA GLU A 159 -15.72 26.23 9.75
C GLU A 159 -16.86 25.63 8.92
N GLY A 160 -17.21 26.24 7.78
CA GLY A 160 -18.17 25.73 6.80
C GLY A 160 -17.65 24.54 5.96
N ALA A 161 -16.41 24.60 5.47
CA ALA A 161 -15.87 23.54 4.61
C ALA A 161 -15.45 22.26 5.37
N ARG A 162 -15.20 22.38 6.67
CA ARG A 162 -14.75 21.28 7.53
C ARG A 162 -15.67 20.05 7.53
N PRO A 163 -16.99 20.15 7.75
CA PRO A 163 -17.87 18.97 7.71
C PRO A 163 -17.82 18.24 6.36
N ILE A 164 -17.78 18.97 5.26
CA ILE A 164 -17.76 18.39 3.91
C ILE A 164 -16.43 17.68 3.64
N PHE A 165 -15.30 18.30 4.00
CA PHE A 165 -14.01 17.63 3.95
C PHE A 165 -13.99 16.34 4.78
N LEU A 166 -14.59 16.36 5.97
CA LEU A 166 -14.65 15.23 6.90
C LEU A 166 -15.50 14.09 6.32
N ASP A 167 -16.68 14.41 5.79
CA ASP A 167 -17.57 13.44 5.14
C ASP A 167 -16.94 12.84 3.89
N THR A 168 -16.31 13.65 3.03
CA THR A 168 -15.56 13.17 1.86
C THR A 168 -14.40 12.28 2.26
N THR A 169 -13.61 12.69 3.27
CA THR A 169 -12.47 11.89 3.75
C THR A 169 -12.92 10.53 4.26
N ILE A 170 -13.99 10.48 5.07
CA ILE A 170 -14.55 9.20 5.55
C ILE A 170 -15.07 8.37 4.38
N GLY A 171 -15.82 9.01 3.48
CA GLY A 171 -16.41 8.38 2.30
C GLY A 171 -15.37 7.80 1.34
N PHE A 172 -14.17 8.39 1.29
CA PHE A 172 -13.04 7.85 0.54
C PHE A 172 -12.30 6.76 1.33
N SER A 173 -11.95 7.02 2.58
CA SER A 173 -11.06 6.16 3.36
C SER A 173 -11.66 4.80 3.73
N ILE A 174 -12.96 4.73 4.04
CA ILE A 174 -13.60 3.46 4.43
C ILE A 174 -13.65 2.48 3.26
N PRO A 175 -14.22 2.83 2.09
CA PRO A 175 -14.24 1.93 0.94
C PRO A 175 -12.85 1.52 0.51
N MET A 176 -11.88 2.46 0.50
CA MET A 176 -10.50 2.14 0.14
C MET A 176 -9.88 1.12 1.09
N SER A 177 -10.09 1.27 2.39
CA SER A 177 -9.56 0.32 3.37
C SER A 177 -10.19 -1.07 3.21
N ILE A 178 -11.50 -1.15 2.93
CA ILE A 178 -12.18 -2.42 2.66
C ILE A 178 -11.65 -3.05 1.36
N ALA A 179 -11.54 -2.28 0.28
CA ALA A 179 -11.03 -2.75 -1.00
C ALA A 179 -9.61 -3.32 -0.85
N THR A 180 -8.74 -2.63 -0.11
CA THR A 180 -7.38 -3.10 0.15
C THR A 180 -7.33 -4.33 1.04
N MET A 181 -8.28 -4.53 1.96
CA MET A 181 -8.36 -5.78 2.74
C MET A 181 -8.67 -6.97 1.85
N ILE A 182 -9.66 -6.81 0.98
CA ILE A 182 -10.05 -7.85 0.01
C ILE A 182 -8.87 -8.13 -0.92
N PHE A 183 -8.22 -7.07 -1.40
CA PHE A 183 -7.05 -7.19 -2.27
C PHE A 183 -5.84 -7.84 -1.59
N ALA A 184 -5.57 -7.53 -0.32
CA ALA A 184 -4.52 -8.19 0.46
C ALA A 184 -4.77 -9.69 0.58
N ALA A 185 -6.03 -10.10 0.76
CA ALA A 185 -6.40 -11.50 0.88
C ALA A 185 -6.22 -12.28 -0.44
N SER A 186 -6.35 -11.59 -1.59
CA SER A 186 -6.12 -12.15 -2.91
C SER A 186 -4.72 -11.88 -3.48
N ALA A 187 -3.85 -11.20 -2.73
CA ALA A 187 -2.56 -10.75 -3.23
C ALA A 187 -1.69 -11.95 -3.62
N GLN A 188 -1.30 -12.00 -4.89
CA GLN A 188 -0.46 -13.06 -5.44
C GLN A 188 1.02 -12.71 -5.33
N ASN A 189 1.34 -11.43 -5.18
CA ASN A 189 2.70 -10.94 -5.09
C ASN A 189 2.89 -9.92 -3.96
N LEU A 190 4.16 -9.68 -3.65
CA LEU A 190 4.56 -8.80 -2.57
C LEU A 190 4.15 -7.35 -2.82
N TYR A 191 4.14 -6.90 -4.08
CA TYR A 191 3.75 -5.54 -4.43
C TYR A 191 2.27 -5.30 -4.14
N GLU A 192 1.40 -6.20 -4.58
CA GLU A 192 -0.03 -6.15 -4.27
C GLU A 192 -0.26 -6.08 -2.76
N LEU A 193 0.45 -6.90 -1.99
CA LEU A 193 0.37 -6.88 -0.54
C LEU A 193 0.89 -5.56 0.06
N ALA A 194 1.96 -4.99 -0.51
CA ALA A 194 2.51 -3.71 -0.09
C ALA A 194 1.53 -2.55 -0.37
N PHE A 195 0.95 -2.49 -1.58
CA PHE A 195 -0.11 -1.53 -1.91
C PHE A 195 -1.30 -1.67 -0.97
N ALA A 196 -1.76 -2.91 -0.75
CA ALA A 196 -2.86 -3.21 0.15
C ALA A 196 -2.57 -2.80 1.60
N THR A 197 -1.30 -2.77 2.01
CA THR A 197 -0.89 -2.35 3.35
C THR A 197 -0.72 -0.83 3.46
N ILE A 198 -0.16 -0.18 2.44
CA ILE A 198 0.15 1.27 2.48
C ILE A 198 -1.07 2.15 2.19
N VAL A 199 -2.00 1.71 1.33
CA VAL A 199 -3.17 2.52 1.00
C VAL A 199 -4.09 2.79 2.22
N PRO A 200 -4.37 1.82 3.11
CA PRO A 200 -5.06 2.08 4.37
C PRO A 200 -4.35 3.11 5.25
N ILE A 201 -3.01 3.11 5.26
CA ILE A 201 -2.20 4.04 6.06
C ILE A 201 -2.47 5.47 5.62
N ILE A 202 -2.35 5.71 4.31
CA ILE A 202 -2.59 7.00 3.69
C ILE A 202 -4.04 7.44 3.92
N SER A 203 -4.97 6.51 3.77
CA SER A 203 -6.41 6.78 3.90
C SER A 203 -6.81 7.08 5.35
N ALA A 204 -6.23 6.39 6.34
CA ALA A 204 -6.57 6.53 7.74
C ALA A 204 -5.96 7.79 8.39
N ALA A 205 -4.77 8.20 7.94
CA ALA A 205 -4.04 9.32 8.54
C ALA A 205 -4.85 10.63 8.59
N PRO A 206 -5.59 11.04 7.55
CA PRO A 206 -6.49 12.20 7.60
C PRO A 206 -7.79 11.96 8.38
N ALA A 207 -8.32 10.73 8.38
CA ALA A 207 -9.60 10.43 9.00
C ALA A 207 -9.54 10.55 10.53
N ILE A 208 -8.49 10.02 11.15
CA ILE A 208 -8.36 9.93 12.61
C ILE A 208 -8.40 11.32 13.30
N PRO A 209 -7.56 12.30 12.91
CA PRO A 209 -7.53 13.59 13.59
C PRO A 209 -8.79 14.42 13.30
N THR A 210 -9.42 14.20 12.15
CA THR A 210 -10.62 14.94 11.76
C THR A 210 -11.83 14.51 12.58
N VAL A 211 -11.97 13.20 12.86
CA VAL A 211 -12.97 12.67 13.80
C VAL A 211 -12.72 13.17 15.22
N ALA A 212 -11.47 13.12 15.69
CA ALA A 212 -11.07 13.67 16.99
C ALA A 212 -11.44 15.16 17.15
N SER A 213 -11.26 15.95 16.10
CA SER A 213 -11.61 17.37 16.07
C SER A 213 -13.13 17.58 16.06
N GLY A 214 -13.87 16.74 15.33
CA GLY A 214 -15.35 16.70 15.27
C GLY A 214 -16.01 16.51 16.63
N LEU A 215 -15.42 15.67 17.47
CA LEU A 215 -15.88 15.43 18.84
C LEU A 215 -15.75 16.64 19.75
N GLY A 216 -15.03 17.68 19.33
CA GLY A 216 -14.90 18.99 19.96
C GLY A 216 -16.18 19.82 20.07
N CYS A 217 -17.39 19.24 20.13
CA CYS A 217 -18.60 19.92 20.61
C CYS A 217 -18.20 20.62 21.93
N ARG A 218 -18.04 21.95 21.87
CA ARG A 218 -17.80 22.75 23.06
C ARG A 218 -19.03 22.53 23.91
N GLY A 219 -18.85 21.84 25.05
CA GLY A 219 -19.93 21.61 25.99
C GLY A 219 -20.66 22.93 26.22
N CYS A 220 -21.98 22.88 26.29
CA CYS A 220 -22.78 24.04 26.65
C CYS A 220 -22.13 24.64 27.89
N ARG A 221 -21.49 25.81 27.76
CA ARG A 221 -21.11 26.55 28.95
C ARG A 221 -22.42 26.99 29.58
N PRO A 222 -22.74 26.59 30.82
CA PRO A 222 -23.85 27.22 31.52
C PRO A 222 -23.51 28.72 31.58
N ARG A 223 -24.30 29.52 30.88
CA ARG A 223 -24.21 30.97 30.99
C ARG A 223 -24.61 31.25 32.44
N ARG A 224 -23.69 31.80 33.22
CA ARG A 224 -24.02 32.33 34.56
C ARG A 224 -24.82 33.61 34.36
N GLU A 225 -26.05 33.47 33.88
CA GLU A 225 -27.05 34.51 34.03
C GLU A 225 -27.81 34.18 35.32
N PRO A 226 -27.80 35.09 36.31
CA PRO A 226 -28.60 34.93 37.50
C PRO A 226 -30.07 35.14 37.13
N LEU A 227 -30.89 34.18 37.53
CA LEU A 227 -32.37 34.13 37.51
C LEU A 227 -33.04 33.57 36.24
N MET A 228 -33.52 32.33 36.41
CA MET A 228 -34.71 31.73 35.80
C MET A 228 -34.88 31.81 34.28
N GLU A 229 -33.95 31.23 33.52
CA GLU A 229 -34.32 30.56 32.27
C GLU A 229 -33.54 29.26 32.16
N ARG A 230 -34.25 28.14 31.90
CA ARG A 230 -33.63 26.81 31.79
C ARG A 230 -32.48 26.90 30.79
N PRO A 231 -31.28 26.38 31.10
CA PRO A 231 -30.18 26.37 30.15
C PRO A 231 -30.60 25.56 28.93
N GLN A 232 -30.95 26.23 27.83
CA GLN A 232 -31.12 25.62 26.53
C GLN A 232 -29.74 25.19 26.05
N CYS A 233 -29.28 24.03 26.53
CA CYS A 233 -28.32 23.25 25.77
C CYS A 233 -28.95 23.01 24.40
N ARG A 234 -28.30 23.46 23.32
CA ARG A 234 -28.76 23.11 21.96
C ARG A 234 -28.94 21.59 21.92
N PRO A 235 -30.16 21.06 21.67
CA PRO A 235 -30.43 19.63 21.70
C PRO A 235 -29.57 18.82 20.70
N GLY A 236 -28.89 19.50 19.76
CA GLY A 236 -28.00 18.90 18.78
C GLY A 236 -26.75 18.17 19.31
N CYS A 237 -26.06 18.64 20.36
CA CYS A 237 -24.78 17.98 20.76
C CYS A 237 -24.99 16.64 21.50
N ARG A 238 -26.09 16.47 22.24
CA ARG A 238 -26.40 15.17 22.91
C ARG A 238 -26.90 14.15 21.90
N ALA A 239 -27.78 14.58 20.98
CA ALA A 239 -28.27 13.76 19.89
C ALA A 239 -27.21 13.42 18.83
N ALA A 240 -26.07 14.13 18.77
CA ALA A 240 -24.98 13.85 17.83
C ALA A 240 -24.07 12.69 18.29
N MET A 241 -23.84 12.54 19.61
CA MET A 241 -23.02 11.44 20.16
C MET A 241 -23.78 10.10 20.24
N GLU A 242 -25.11 10.11 20.31
CA GLU A 242 -25.93 8.89 20.30
C GLU A 242 -26.24 8.36 18.89
N ARG A 243 -25.78 9.02 17.82
CA ARG A 243 -26.13 8.57 16.46
C ARG A 243 -25.43 7.25 16.13
N PRO A 244 -26.15 6.27 15.54
CA PRO A 244 -25.57 5.02 15.06
C PRO A 244 -24.41 5.22 14.09
N ARG A 245 -24.37 6.36 13.38
CA ARG A 245 -23.24 6.78 12.52
C ARG A 245 -21.90 6.82 13.27
N PHE A 246 -21.90 7.21 14.54
CA PHE A 246 -20.67 7.32 15.33
C PHE A 246 -20.11 5.95 15.73
N ARG A 247 -20.97 5.03 16.17
CA ARG A 247 -20.57 3.64 16.46
C ARG A 247 -20.09 2.92 15.21
N PHE A 248 -20.77 3.15 14.09
CA PHE A 248 -20.34 2.64 12.79
C PHE A 248 -18.95 3.17 12.40
N LEU A 249 -18.70 4.47 12.60
CA LEU A 249 -17.41 5.08 12.29
C LEU A 249 -16.26 4.53 13.13
N LEU A 250 -16.50 4.33 14.43
CA LEU A 250 -15.51 3.74 15.34
C LEU A 250 -15.22 2.28 14.98
N ALA A 251 -16.27 1.50 14.66
CA ALA A 251 -16.12 0.12 14.19
C ALA A 251 -15.35 0.07 12.86
N ALA A 252 -15.65 0.96 11.92
CA ALA A 252 -14.93 1.07 10.66
C ALA A 252 -13.46 1.42 10.87
N LEU A 253 -13.14 2.44 11.68
CA LEU A 253 -11.76 2.80 12.03
C LEU A 253 -11.00 1.65 12.70
N THR A 254 -11.67 0.92 13.59
CA THR A 254 -11.07 -0.25 14.25
C THR A 254 -10.80 -1.37 13.25
N ALA A 255 -11.71 -1.57 12.29
CA ALA A 255 -11.52 -2.53 11.19
C ALA A 255 -10.37 -2.11 10.26
N VAL A 256 -10.27 -0.83 9.87
CA VAL A 256 -9.17 -0.30 9.04
C VAL A 256 -7.81 -0.48 9.72
N LEU A 257 -7.76 -0.23 11.03
CA LEU A 257 -6.51 -0.34 11.79
C LEU A 257 -6.16 -1.80 12.11
N GLY A 258 -7.17 -2.64 12.35
CA GLY A 258 -7.00 -4.10 12.43
C GLY A 258 -6.51 -4.70 11.11
N ALA A 259 -7.00 -4.19 9.98
CA ALA A 259 -6.55 -4.57 8.64
C ALA A 259 -5.08 -4.26 8.40
N GLY A 260 -4.69 -3.01 8.64
CA GLY A 260 -3.30 -2.58 8.52
C GLY A 260 -2.38 -3.34 9.46
N GLY A 261 -2.87 -3.67 10.67
CA GLY A 261 -2.14 -4.49 11.63
C GLY A 261 -2.00 -5.96 11.24
N ALA A 262 -3.05 -6.58 10.69
CA ALA A 262 -3.01 -7.96 10.19
C ALA A 262 -2.09 -8.07 8.97
N GLY A 263 -2.18 -7.13 8.03
CA GLY A 263 -1.26 -7.04 6.88
C GLY A 263 0.19 -6.84 7.32
N ALA A 264 0.44 -5.88 8.22
CA ALA A 264 1.78 -5.67 8.79
C ALA A 264 2.30 -6.90 9.55
N ALA A 265 1.46 -7.58 10.32
CA ALA A 265 1.82 -8.80 11.02
C ALA A 265 2.08 -9.97 10.06
N SER A 266 1.37 -10.07 8.94
CA SER A 266 1.66 -11.04 7.88
C SER A 266 2.96 -10.73 7.13
N ILE A 267 3.37 -9.47 7.04
CA ILE A 267 4.66 -9.10 6.45
C ILE A 267 5.81 -9.34 7.45
N VAL A 268 5.61 -9.03 8.74
CA VAL A 268 6.64 -9.18 9.80
C VAL A 268 6.77 -10.63 10.25
N GLY A 269 5.66 -11.35 10.34
CA GLY A 269 5.58 -12.77 10.62
C GLY A 269 5.94 -13.57 9.38
N LEU A 270 7.22 -13.53 9.02
CA LEU A 270 7.82 -14.31 7.93
C LEU A 270 7.07 -14.10 6.61
N VAL A 271 7.51 -13.10 5.81
CA VAL A 271 7.40 -13.21 4.35
C VAL A 271 7.96 -14.59 4.01
N ASP A 272 7.06 -15.54 3.82
CA ASP A 272 7.44 -16.86 3.41
C ASP A 272 8.05 -16.68 2.02
N ARG A 273 9.38 -16.74 1.98
CA ARG A 273 10.14 -16.57 0.74
C ARG A 273 9.75 -17.61 -0.30
N THR A 274 9.07 -18.69 0.12
CA THR A 274 8.50 -19.70 -0.79
C THR A 274 7.16 -19.26 -1.38
N LYS A 275 6.39 -18.41 -0.67
CA LYS A 275 5.08 -17.93 -1.14
C LYS A 275 5.18 -16.77 -2.13
N TYR A 276 6.19 -15.90 -2.03
CA TYR A 276 6.36 -14.74 -2.91
C TYR A 276 7.72 -14.80 -3.64
N PRO A 277 7.81 -15.53 -4.76
CA PRO A 277 9.07 -15.73 -5.50
C PRO A 277 9.66 -14.42 -6.05
N ASP A 278 8.79 -13.42 -6.25
CA ASP A 278 9.03 -12.09 -6.80
C ASP A 278 9.97 -11.23 -5.94
N TYR A 279 10.14 -11.59 -4.66
CA TYR A 279 11.04 -10.91 -3.71
C TYR A 279 12.47 -10.80 -4.24
N ARG A 280 12.92 -11.74 -5.08
CA ARG A 280 14.26 -11.70 -5.67
C ARG A 280 14.43 -10.64 -6.75
N CYS A 281 13.38 -10.37 -7.54
CA CYS A 281 13.37 -9.26 -8.49
C CYS A 281 13.42 -7.92 -7.75
N ASP A 282 12.68 -7.82 -6.63
CA ASP A 282 12.61 -6.62 -5.80
C ASP A 282 13.97 -6.21 -5.21
N ALA A 283 14.73 -7.17 -4.68
CA ALA A 283 16.06 -6.93 -4.10
C ALA A 283 17.08 -6.37 -5.11
N GLN A 284 16.90 -6.61 -6.41
CA GLN A 284 17.76 -6.01 -7.45
C GLN A 284 17.37 -4.58 -7.81
N PHE A 285 16.08 -4.24 -7.73
CA PHE A 285 15.60 -2.89 -8.06
C PHE A 285 15.72 -1.91 -6.90
N PHE A 286 15.42 -2.34 -5.67
CA PHE A 286 15.45 -1.47 -4.49
C PHE A 286 16.68 -1.70 -3.61
N GLY A 287 17.50 -2.72 -3.91
CA GLY A 287 18.52 -3.22 -3.00
C GLY A 287 17.89 -4.04 -1.87
N THR A 288 18.65 -4.98 -1.30
CA THR A 288 18.22 -5.77 -0.14
C THR A 288 17.78 -4.91 1.04
N ASP A 289 18.43 -3.76 1.21
CA ASP A 289 18.13 -2.80 2.27
C ASP A 289 16.82 -2.05 1.99
N GLY A 290 16.54 -1.71 0.73
CA GLY A 290 15.30 -1.06 0.33
C GLY A 290 14.09 -1.94 0.62
N THR A 291 14.10 -3.19 0.15
CA THR A 291 12.99 -4.12 0.41
C THR A 291 12.74 -4.35 1.90
N LEU A 292 13.80 -4.48 2.71
CA LEU A 292 13.65 -4.64 4.17
C LEU A 292 13.03 -3.39 4.82
N ILE A 293 13.44 -2.20 4.40
CA ILE A 293 12.92 -0.94 4.93
C ILE A 293 11.45 -0.76 4.52
N PHE A 294 11.12 -0.98 3.24
CA PHE A 294 9.76 -0.79 2.71
C PHE A 294 8.77 -1.82 3.25
N MET A 295 9.16 -3.09 3.31
CA MET A 295 8.25 -4.17 3.68
C MET A 295 8.27 -4.44 5.18
N GLY A 296 9.43 -4.39 5.84
CA GLY A 296 9.54 -4.71 7.26
C GLY A 296 9.35 -3.51 8.18
N VAL A 297 10.21 -2.49 8.01
CA VAL A 297 10.34 -1.41 8.99
C VAL A 297 9.17 -0.43 8.91
N PHE A 298 8.73 -0.07 7.71
CA PHE A 298 7.70 0.95 7.54
C PHE A 298 6.32 0.54 8.11
N PRO A 299 5.80 -0.69 7.88
CA PRO A 299 4.55 -1.13 8.49
C PRO A 299 4.63 -1.24 10.01
N LEU A 300 5.80 -1.64 10.56
CA LEU A 300 6.03 -1.67 12.00
C LEU A 300 6.01 -0.27 12.62
N ILE A 301 6.69 0.68 11.99
CA ILE A 301 6.68 2.08 12.39
C ILE A 301 5.24 2.61 12.34
N TYR A 302 4.49 2.29 11.28
CA TYR A 302 3.09 2.68 11.18
C TYR A 302 2.23 2.07 12.30
N LEU A 303 2.35 0.77 12.56
CA LEU A 303 1.63 0.10 13.63
C LEU A 303 1.94 0.74 14.99
N ALA A 304 3.23 0.93 15.27
CA ALA A 304 3.72 1.56 16.50
C ALA A 304 3.15 2.97 16.66
N CYS A 305 3.01 3.74 15.57
CA CYS A 305 2.43 5.07 15.61
C CYS A 305 0.90 5.08 15.61
N SER A 306 0.25 4.06 15.07
CA SER A 306 -1.21 3.92 15.03
C SER A 306 -1.81 3.55 16.38
N ILE A 307 -1.07 2.83 17.23
CA ILE A 307 -1.51 2.48 18.59
C ILE A 307 -1.76 3.75 19.44
N PRO A 308 -0.84 4.72 19.54
CA PRO A 308 -1.11 6.02 20.17
C PRO A 308 -2.31 6.76 19.59
N HIS A 309 -2.55 6.65 18.28
CA HIS A 309 -3.73 7.24 17.63
C HIS A 309 -5.02 6.57 18.11
N LEU A 310 -5.08 5.25 18.17
CA LEU A 310 -6.21 4.49 18.71
C LEU A 310 -6.48 4.82 20.17
N VAL A 311 -5.43 4.87 20.98
CA VAL A 311 -5.52 5.26 22.40
C VAL A 311 -6.03 6.69 22.53
N CYS A 312 -5.54 7.63 21.70
CA CYS A 312 -6.00 9.00 21.72
C CYS A 312 -7.46 9.13 21.27
N VAL A 313 -7.89 8.41 20.23
CA VAL A 313 -9.30 8.39 19.78
C VAL A 313 -10.18 7.79 20.86
N ALA A 314 -9.87 6.59 21.35
CA ALA A 314 -10.59 5.95 22.44
C ALA A 314 -10.68 6.90 23.64
N TYR A 315 -9.58 7.56 24.01
CA TYR A 315 -9.57 8.51 25.10
C TYR A 315 -10.40 9.77 24.82
N LEU A 316 -10.42 10.32 23.60
CA LEU A 316 -11.27 11.47 23.27
C LEU A 316 -12.75 11.12 23.28
N VAL A 317 -13.07 9.88 22.90
CA VAL A 317 -14.43 9.34 22.88
C VAL A 317 -14.94 9.03 24.28
N TYR A 318 -14.14 8.31 25.07
CA TYR A 318 -14.54 7.85 26.41
C TYR A 318 -14.16 8.85 27.52
N GLY A 319 -13.07 9.60 27.35
CA GLY A 319 -12.49 10.49 28.34
C GLY A 319 -13.16 11.86 28.46
N LYS A 320 -14.08 12.23 27.57
CA LYS A 320 -14.89 13.45 27.79
C LYS A 320 -15.82 13.37 29.01
N VAL A 321 -15.90 12.20 29.65
CA VAL A 321 -16.54 12.01 30.95
C VAL A 321 -15.54 12.35 32.07
N GLY A 322 -15.29 13.64 32.33
CA GLY A 322 -14.85 14.08 33.66
C GLY A 322 -13.40 14.55 33.90
N PHE A 323 -12.60 14.90 32.89
CA PHE A 323 -11.24 15.40 33.18
C PHE A 323 -11.19 16.87 33.64
N GLY A 324 -10.38 17.11 34.67
CA GLY A 324 -10.06 18.45 35.17
C GLY A 324 -9.22 19.30 34.19
N PRO A 325 -9.22 20.64 34.37
CA PRO A 325 -8.66 21.60 33.42
C PRO A 325 -7.14 21.47 33.18
N GLY A 326 -6.40 20.90 34.13
CA GLY A 326 -4.95 20.68 33.99
C GLY A 326 -4.61 19.64 32.91
N ARG A 327 -5.40 18.56 32.80
CA ARG A 327 -5.15 17.50 31.81
C ARG A 327 -5.48 17.97 30.38
N GLN A 328 -6.46 18.87 30.22
CA GLN A 328 -6.88 19.38 28.90
C GLN A 328 -5.71 19.98 28.09
N LYS A 329 -4.82 20.76 28.72
CA LYS A 329 -3.67 21.37 28.03
C LYS A 329 -2.66 20.34 27.51
N ILE A 330 -2.47 19.25 28.24
CA ILE A 330 -1.58 18.16 27.82
C ILE A 330 -2.16 17.49 26.58
N TRP A 331 -3.47 17.26 26.56
CA TRP A 331 -4.17 16.67 25.43
C TRP A 331 -4.22 17.55 24.19
N GLU A 332 -4.37 18.88 24.34
CA GLU A 332 -4.28 19.80 23.20
C GLU A 332 -2.90 19.74 22.51
N LYS A 333 -1.81 19.64 23.30
CA LYS A 333 -0.46 19.44 22.76
C LYS A 333 -0.29 18.08 22.10
N ALA A 334 -0.79 17.02 22.73
CA ALA A 334 -0.75 15.67 22.18
C ALA A 334 -1.51 15.60 20.84
N ALA A 335 -2.73 16.15 20.77
CA ALA A 335 -3.53 16.21 19.55
C ALA A 335 -2.82 16.96 18.40
N ALA A 336 -2.18 18.10 18.70
CA ALA A 336 -1.39 18.81 17.70
C ALA A 336 -0.17 18.00 17.22
N SER A 337 0.52 17.30 18.13
CA SER A 337 1.61 16.39 17.77
C SER A 337 1.11 15.26 16.88
N PHE A 338 -0.06 14.68 17.18
CA PHE A 338 -0.63 13.61 16.38
C PHE A 338 -0.96 14.08 14.97
N ILE A 339 -1.59 15.24 14.81
CA ILE A 339 -1.86 15.83 13.49
C ILE A 339 -0.57 15.94 12.67
N PHE A 340 0.49 16.48 13.26
CA PHE A 340 1.78 16.62 12.57
C PHE A 340 2.36 15.26 12.15
N ILE A 341 2.32 14.28 13.05
CA ILE A 341 2.74 12.91 12.76
C ILE A 341 1.90 12.30 11.62
N SER A 342 0.58 12.48 11.62
CA SER A 342 -0.30 12.00 10.54
C SER A 342 0.03 12.63 9.18
N ILE A 343 0.39 13.93 9.15
CA ILE A 343 0.83 14.60 7.92
C ILE A 343 2.10 13.94 7.39
N VAL A 344 3.12 13.77 8.24
CA VAL A 344 4.38 13.12 7.85
C VAL A 344 4.12 11.71 7.32
N TYR A 345 3.27 10.93 7.98
CA TYR A 345 2.93 9.59 7.51
C TYR A 345 2.19 9.57 6.18
N GLY A 346 1.22 10.47 5.99
CA GLY A 346 0.52 10.59 4.71
C GLY A 346 1.50 10.84 3.56
N TRP A 347 2.38 11.83 3.72
CA TRP A 347 3.38 12.14 2.69
C TRP A 347 4.40 11.02 2.47
N CYS A 348 4.94 10.42 3.53
CA CYS A 348 5.85 9.29 3.41
C CYS A 348 5.17 8.11 2.69
N GLY A 349 3.94 7.76 3.09
CA GLY A 349 3.17 6.70 2.44
C GLY A 349 2.95 6.98 0.95
N LEU A 350 2.59 8.21 0.58
CA LEU A 350 2.40 8.60 -0.82
C LEU A 350 3.69 8.50 -1.63
N ILE A 351 4.82 8.95 -1.09
CA ILE A 351 6.13 8.83 -1.74
C ILE A 351 6.46 7.35 -1.96
N ILE A 352 6.22 6.50 -0.96
CA ILE A 352 6.46 5.06 -1.09
C ILE A 352 5.57 4.45 -2.17
N LEU A 353 4.27 4.78 -2.21
CA LEU A 353 3.38 4.32 -3.28
C LEU A 353 3.87 4.75 -4.67
N MET A 354 4.37 5.99 -4.81
CA MET A 354 4.94 6.47 -6.06
C MET A 354 6.20 5.69 -6.45
N LEU A 355 7.09 5.40 -5.49
CA LEU A 355 8.30 4.60 -5.74
C LEU A 355 7.97 3.15 -6.13
N LEU A 356 7.01 2.53 -5.43
CA LEU A 356 6.52 1.19 -5.76
C LEU A 356 5.92 1.17 -7.17
N ARG A 357 5.12 2.17 -7.53
CA ARG A 357 4.55 2.32 -8.87
C ARG A 357 5.62 2.46 -9.95
N ILE A 358 6.66 3.26 -9.70
CA ILE A 358 7.80 3.41 -10.63
C ILE A 358 8.54 2.08 -10.79
N GLY A 359 8.73 1.32 -9.70
CA GLY A 359 9.34 -0.01 -9.74
C GLY A 359 8.51 -0.98 -10.58
N LEU A 360 7.21 -1.07 -10.30
CA LEU A 360 6.28 -1.90 -11.06
C LEU A 360 6.26 -1.55 -12.54
N HIS A 361 6.20 -0.27 -12.88
CA HIS A 361 6.21 0.16 -14.28
C HIS A 361 7.48 -0.29 -15.02
N LYS A 362 8.65 -0.20 -14.37
CA LYS A 362 9.92 -0.67 -14.96
C LYS A 362 9.96 -2.18 -15.17
N MET A 363 9.31 -2.95 -14.30
CA MET A 363 9.27 -4.41 -14.39
C MET A 363 8.21 -4.92 -15.37
N ALA A 364 6.99 -4.38 -15.31
CA ALA A 364 5.90 -4.78 -16.20
C ALA A 364 6.11 -4.31 -17.65
N GLY A 365 6.95 -3.29 -17.86
CA GLY A 365 7.27 -2.80 -19.19
C GLY A 365 6.05 -2.18 -19.90
N ALA A 366 5.87 -2.51 -21.17
CA ALA A 366 4.81 -1.93 -22.01
C ALA A 366 3.40 -2.39 -21.60
N ASP A 367 3.28 -3.56 -20.98
CA ASP A 367 1.99 -4.18 -20.62
C ASP A 367 1.43 -3.68 -19.28
N TYR A 368 2.04 -2.65 -18.69
CA TYR A 368 1.63 -2.08 -17.42
C TYR A 368 0.28 -1.35 -17.52
N SER A 369 -0.80 -2.05 -17.16
CA SER A 369 -2.18 -1.57 -17.32
C SER A 369 -2.55 -0.38 -16.41
N GLU A 370 -1.79 -0.15 -15.32
CA GLU A 370 -2.05 0.91 -14.33
C GLU A 370 -1.81 2.35 -14.84
N ASN A 371 -1.37 2.51 -16.09
CA ASN A 371 -1.32 3.79 -16.78
C ASN A 371 -2.65 4.21 -17.42
N GLN A 372 -3.67 3.35 -17.40
CA GLN A 372 -4.98 3.65 -17.96
C GLN A 372 -5.94 4.21 -16.89
N TRP A 373 -6.80 5.13 -17.31
CA TRP A 373 -7.87 5.67 -16.47
C TRP A 373 -9.08 4.74 -16.50
N GLY A 374 -9.44 4.19 -15.34
CA GLY A 374 -10.69 3.46 -15.14
C GLY A 374 -11.81 4.37 -14.64
N PHE A 375 -13.07 3.90 -14.77
CA PHE A 375 -14.24 4.60 -14.22
C PHE A 375 -14.11 4.83 -12.71
N GLY A 376 -13.67 3.82 -11.94
CA GLY A 376 -13.45 3.94 -10.49
C GLY A 376 -12.47 5.05 -10.12
N GLN A 377 -11.40 5.22 -10.91
CA GLN A 377 -10.41 6.27 -10.71
C GLN A 377 -10.98 7.68 -10.94
N ILE A 378 -11.81 7.85 -11.97
CA ILE A 378 -12.47 9.13 -12.25
C ILE A 378 -13.43 9.49 -11.11
N VAL A 379 -14.21 8.52 -10.64
CA VAL A 379 -15.10 8.69 -9.49
C VAL A 379 -14.30 9.06 -8.23
N ALA A 380 -13.17 8.39 -7.98
CA ALA A 380 -12.30 8.65 -6.84
C ALA A 380 -11.78 10.09 -6.81
N VAL A 381 -11.38 10.65 -7.96
CA VAL A 381 -11.01 12.07 -8.08
C VAL A 381 -12.23 12.97 -7.89
N GLY A 382 -13.37 12.60 -8.52
CA GLY A 382 -14.63 13.33 -8.44
C GLY A 382 -15.19 13.47 -7.02
N LEU A 383 -14.91 12.52 -6.12
CA LEU A 383 -15.30 12.58 -4.70
C LEU A 383 -14.75 13.82 -3.99
N TRP A 384 -13.65 14.40 -4.47
CA TRP A 384 -13.05 15.61 -3.90
C TRP A 384 -13.67 16.91 -4.42
N LEU A 385 -14.47 16.86 -5.49
CA LEU A 385 -15.09 18.04 -6.10
C LEU A 385 -15.93 18.88 -5.11
N PRO A 386 -16.78 18.31 -4.23
CA PRO A 386 -17.54 19.09 -3.26
C PRO A 386 -16.67 19.93 -2.32
N VAL A 387 -15.48 19.43 -1.96
CA VAL A 387 -14.53 20.16 -1.10
C VAL A 387 -14.03 21.40 -1.84
N PHE A 388 -13.69 21.27 -3.12
CA PHE A 388 -13.26 22.39 -3.95
C PHE A 388 -14.36 23.40 -4.19
N VAL A 389 -15.58 22.94 -4.50
CA VAL A 389 -16.74 23.81 -4.72
C VAL A 389 -17.00 24.67 -3.48
N GLU A 390 -16.98 24.08 -2.28
CA GLU A 390 -17.16 24.84 -1.04
C GLU A 390 -16.02 25.83 -0.77
N TRP A 391 -14.77 25.42 -1.01
CA TRP A 391 -13.62 26.32 -0.82
C TRP A 391 -13.67 27.53 -1.76
N VAL A 392 -14.15 27.35 -2.99
CA VAL A 392 -14.27 28.43 -3.98
C VAL A 392 -15.54 29.26 -3.75
N TYR A 393 -16.69 28.61 -3.53
CA TYR A 393 -17.98 29.27 -3.45
C TYR A 393 -18.13 30.14 -2.20
N ILE A 394 -17.61 29.71 -1.04
CA ILE A 394 -17.63 30.54 0.18
C ILE A 394 -16.75 31.80 0.02
N ARG A 395 -15.89 31.91 -1.02
CA ARG A 395 -15.17 33.16 -1.31
C ARG A 395 -15.94 34.16 -2.16
N CYS A 396 -17.00 33.74 -2.86
CA CYS A 396 -17.75 34.60 -3.78
C CYS A 396 -18.98 35.26 -3.15
N LEU A 397 -19.36 34.84 -1.93
CA LEU A 397 -20.44 35.43 -1.12
C LEU A 397 -19.84 36.08 0.13
#